data_AF-A0A6I1W0Y0-F1
#
_entry.id   AF-A0A6I1W0Y0-F1
#
_cell.length_a   1.000
_cell.length_b   1.000
_cell.length_c   1.000
_cell.angle_alpha   90.00
_cell.angle_beta   90.00
_cell.angle_gamma   90.00
#
_symmetry.space_group_name_H-M   'P 1'
#
loop_
_entity.id
_entity.type
_entity.pdbx_description
1 polymer ?
#
loop_
_entity_poly.entity_id
_entity_poly.type
_entity_poly.pdbx_seq_one_letter_code
_entity_poly.pdbx_strand_id
1 'polypeptide(L)'
;LRDEKIIEKANAETAPYLQKRLRELNDHPLVGEVRGVGLLGAIELVQDKATRKRYEGRGVGMICRQFCFDNGLIMRAVGGTMIIAP
;
A
#
# COMPACT_ATOMS: atom_id res chain seq x y z
N LEU A 1 4.66 -4.10 -24.49
CA LEU A 1 3.71 -3.05 -24.03
C LEU A 1 2.57 -2.85 -25.01
N ARG A 2 2.83 -2.44 -26.26
CA ARG A 2 1.78 -2.14 -27.26
C ARG A 2 1.07 -3.38 -27.79
N ASP A 3 1.81 -4.42 -28.16
CA ASP A 3 1.24 -5.62 -28.78
C ASP A 3 0.32 -6.40 -27.82
N GLU A 4 0.63 -6.37 -26.53
CA GLU A 4 -0.17 -7.00 -25.46
C GLU A 4 -1.26 -6.09 -24.86
N LYS A 5 -1.31 -4.82 -25.30
CA LYS A 5 -2.22 -3.78 -24.80
C LYS A 5 -2.13 -3.58 -23.28
N ILE A 6 -0.91 -3.60 -22.74
CA ILE A 6 -0.67 -3.58 -21.28
C ILE A 6 -1.19 -2.28 -20.66
N ILE A 7 -0.99 -1.14 -21.32
CA ILE A 7 -1.41 0.17 -20.78
C ILE A 7 -2.93 0.27 -20.74
N GLU A 8 -3.60 -0.18 -21.79
CA GLU A 8 -5.05 -0.20 -21.91
C GLU A 8 -5.67 -1.11 -20.86
N LYS A 9 -5.14 -2.33 -20.69
CA LYS A 9 -5.57 -3.28 -19.65
C LYS A 9 -5.30 -2.76 -18.24
N ALA A 10 -4.12 -2.17 -18.02
CA ALA A 10 -3.78 -1.56 -16.73
C ALA A 10 -4.79 -0.47 -16.36
N ASN A 11 -5.12 0.42 -17.31
CA ASN A 11 -6.06 1.52 -17.09
C ASN A 11 -7.51 1.03 -16.93
N ALA A 12 -7.97 0.10 -17.76
CA ALA A 12 -9.36 -0.33 -17.79
C ALA A 12 -9.72 -1.33 -16.68
N GLU A 13 -8.77 -2.18 -16.27
CA GLU A 13 -9.06 -3.34 -15.42
C GLU A 13 -8.17 -3.39 -14.17
N THR A 14 -6.84 -3.47 -14.36
CA THR A 14 -5.93 -3.83 -13.26
C THR A 14 -5.78 -2.72 -12.22
N ALA A 15 -5.60 -1.48 -12.64
CA ALA A 15 -5.45 -0.36 -11.72
C ALA A 15 -6.74 -0.07 -10.94
N PRO A 16 -7.94 0.04 -11.55
CA PRO A 16 -9.18 0.19 -10.80
C PRO A 16 -9.39 -0.92 -9.77
N TYR A 17 -9.11 -2.17 -10.14
CA TYR A 17 -9.21 -3.32 -9.25
C TYR A 17 -8.21 -3.23 -8.10
N LEU A 18 -6.94 -2.97 -8.39
CA LEU A 18 -5.90 -2.80 -7.37
C LEU A 18 -6.29 -1.69 -6.38
N GLN A 19 -6.68 -0.51 -6.87
CA GLN A 19 -7.07 0.60 -6.02
C GLN A 19 -8.31 0.28 -5.17
N LYS A 20 -9.29 -0.46 -5.72
CA LYS A 20 -10.43 -0.93 -4.94
C LYS A 20 -9.98 -1.84 -3.79
N ARG A 21 -9.17 -2.87 -4.08
CA ARG A 21 -8.70 -3.83 -3.08
C ARG A 21 -7.78 -3.20 -2.03
N LEU A 22 -6.92 -2.27 -2.42
CA LEU A 22 -6.10 -1.54 -1.45
C LEU A 22 -6.96 -0.69 -0.51
N ARG A 23 -7.99 -0.01 -1.01
CA ARG A 23 -8.86 0.83 -0.17
C ARG A 23 -9.61 0.04 0.89
N GLU A 24 -9.86 -1.25 0.69
CA GLU A 24 -10.43 -2.14 1.73
C GLU A 24 -9.51 -2.22 2.97
N LEU A 25 -8.20 -2.04 2.82
CA LEU A 25 -7.27 -2.01 3.95
C LEU A 25 -7.47 -0.78 4.85
N ASN A 26 -8.23 0.24 4.42
CA ASN A 26 -8.61 1.33 5.31
C ASN A 26 -9.38 0.83 6.51
N ASP A 27 -10.04 -0.33 6.49
CA ASP A 27 -10.77 -0.85 7.65
C ASP A 27 -9.84 -1.41 8.73
N HIS A 28 -8.56 -1.64 8.41
CA HIS A 28 -7.59 -2.21 9.33
C HIS A 28 -7.19 -1.20 10.44
N PRO A 29 -7.10 -1.61 11.72
CA PRO A 29 -6.85 -0.70 12.85
C PRO A 29 -5.49 0.00 12.80
N LEU A 30 -4.49 -0.64 12.21
CA LEU A 30 -3.15 -0.05 12.02
C LEU A 30 -3.06 0.91 10.83
N VAL A 31 -4.09 0.99 9.98
CA VAL A 31 -4.07 1.78 8.75
C VAL A 31 -4.80 3.10 8.98
N GLY A 32 -4.05 4.19 8.86
CA GLY A 32 -4.59 5.55 8.97
C GLY A 32 -5.20 6.02 7.67
N GLU A 33 -4.56 5.68 6.55
CA GLU A 33 -5.01 6.05 5.21
C GLU A 33 -4.40 5.10 4.17
N VAL A 34 -5.20 4.77 3.16
CA VAL A 34 -4.73 4.18 1.90
C VAL A 34 -4.94 5.19 0.78
N ARG A 35 -3.87 5.51 0.05
CA ARG A 35 -3.90 6.42 -1.10
C ARG A 35 -3.12 5.84 -2.28
N GLY A 36 -3.48 6.22 -3.49
CA GLY A 36 -2.87 5.67 -4.69
C GLY A 36 -3.54 6.14 -5.98
N VAL A 37 -2.86 5.91 -7.09
CA VAL A 37 -3.35 6.16 -8.45
C VAL A 37 -2.71 5.17 -9.41
N GLY A 38 -3.48 4.66 -10.38
CA GLY A 38 -2.98 3.67 -11.32
C GLY A 38 -2.49 2.42 -10.59
N LEU A 39 -1.26 1.99 -10.92
CA LEU A 39 -0.58 0.88 -10.26
C LEU A 39 0.29 1.31 -9.06
N LEU A 40 0.21 2.57 -8.61
CA LEU A 40 0.94 3.04 -7.42
C LEU A 40 0.00 3.08 -6.20
N GLY A 41 0.46 2.53 -5.07
CA GLY A 41 -0.28 2.54 -3.81
C GLY A 41 0.60 2.81 -2.61
N ALA A 42 0.02 3.46 -1.60
CA ALA A 42 0.65 3.75 -0.31
C ALA A 42 -0.35 3.47 0.83
N ILE A 43 0.13 2.78 1.86
CA ILE A 43 -0.61 2.42 3.06
C ILE A 43 0.12 3.04 4.25
N GLU A 44 -0.50 4.03 4.89
CA GLU A 44 0.09 4.74 6.03
C GLU A 44 -0.27 4.04 7.34
N LEU A 45 0.77 3.62 8.09
CA LEU A 45 0.61 2.98 9.38
C LEU A 45 0.60 4.03 10.50
N VAL A 46 -0.43 3.99 11.35
CA VAL A 46 -0.63 4.93 12.45
C VAL A 46 -0.86 4.19 13.75
N GLN A 47 -0.45 4.79 14.86
CA GLN A 47 -0.68 4.30 16.21
C GLN A 47 -2.15 4.45 16.62
N ASP A 48 -2.79 5.53 16.16
CA ASP A 48 -4.19 5.84 16.43
C ASP A 48 -4.82 6.40 15.15
N LYS A 49 -5.88 5.73 14.69
CA LYS A 49 -6.60 6.07 13.47
C LYS A 49 -7.51 7.28 13.61
N ALA A 50 -8.09 7.50 14.79
CA ALA A 50 -8.97 8.64 15.04
C ALA A 50 -8.18 9.94 15.05
N THR A 51 -6.99 9.93 15.68
CA THR A 51 -6.12 11.11 15.75
C THR A 51 -5.08 11.19 14.63
N ARG A 52 -4.96 10.12 13.83
CA ARG A 52 -3.88 9.90 12.85
C ARG A 52 -2.49 10.03 13.47
N LYS A 53 -2.36 9.71 14.77
CA LYS A 53 -1.08 9.78 15.48
C LYS A 53 -0.12 8.76 14.86
N ARG A 54 1.03 9.25 14.39
CA ARG A 54 2.08 8.40 13.82
C ARG A 54 2.85 7.68 14.92
N TYR A 55 3.40 6.52 14.59
CA TYR A 55 4.39 5.88 15.44
C TYR A 55 5.65 6.75 15.54
N GLU A 56 6.14 6.94 16.76
CA GLU A 56 7.41 7.62 17.01
C GLU A 56 8.58 6.63 16.85
N GLY A 57 9.70 7.13 16.34
CA GLY A 57 10.90 6.33 16.10
C GLY A 57 10.92 5.59 14.76
N ARG A 58 11.97 4.78 14.56
CA ARG A 58 12.16 3.97 13.34
C ARG A 58 11.74 2.54 13.67
N GLY A 59 10.69 2.03 13.04
CA GLY A 59 10.35 0.63 13.25
C GLY A 59 9.12 0.14 12.50
N VAL A 60 7.98 0.81 12.64
CA VAL A 60 6.69 0.22 12.20
C VAL A 60 6.69 -0.23 10.73
N GLY A 61 7.20 0.61 9.82
CA GLY A 61 7.30 0.24 8.41
C GLY A 61 8.30 -0.89 8.15
N MET A 62 9.42 -0.94 8.88
CA MET A 62 10.39 -2.03 8.74
C MET A 62 9.89 -3.35 9.32
N ILE A 63 9.13 -3.30 10.42
CA ILE A 63 8.46 -4.46 11.01
C ILE A 63 7.41 -4.99 10.03
N CYS A 64 6.54 -4.12 9.51
CA CYS A 64 5.56 -4.50 8.50
C CYS A 64 6.23 -5.07 7.25
N ARG A 65 7.31 -4.43 6.76
CA ARG A 65 8.12 -4.95 5.65
C ARG A 65 8.69 -6.34 5.93
N GLN A 66 9.16 -6.60 7.15
CA GLN A 66 9.68 -7.92 7.51
C GLN A 66 8.56 -8.97 7.42
N PHE A 67 7.38 -8.68 7.97
CA PHE A 67 6.22 -9.55 7.81
C PHE A 67 5.85 -9.76 6.34
N CYS A 68 5.85 -8.72 5.50
CA CYS A 68 5.62 -8.87 4.06
C CYS A 68 6.64 -9.84 3.44
N PHE A 69 7.93 -9.63 3.72
CA PHE A 69 9.02 -10.44 3.18
C PHE A 69 8.91 -11.92 3.59
N ASP A 70 8.65 -12.18 4.88
CA ASP A 70 8.49 -13.53 5.42
C ASP A 70 7.28 -14.27 4.80
N ASN A 71 6.29 -13.51 4.30
CA ASN A 71 5.11 -14.03 3.60
C ASN A 71 5.25 -14.01 2.07
N GLY A 72 6.45 -13.77 1.53
CA GLY A 72 6.70 -13.78 0.08
C GLY A 72 6.18 -12.55 -0.67
N LEU A 73 5.87 -11.47 0.04
CA LEU A 73 5.40 -10.20 -0.52
C LEU A 73 6.49 -9.13 -0.43
N ILE A 74 6.92 -8.61 -1.58
CA ILE A 74 7.88 -7.50 -1.61
C ILE A 74 7.12 -6.18 -1.53
N MET A 75 7.29 -5.46 -0.42
CA MET A 75 6.82 -4.08 -0.26
C MET A 75 7.94 -3.18 0.24
N ARG A 76 7.92 -1.92 -0.18
CA ARG A 76 8.90 -0.92 0.26
C ARG A 76 8.36 -0.16 1.46
N ALA A 77 9.13 -0.08 2.54
CA ALA A 77 8.84 0.82 3.65
C ALA A 77 9.53 2.17 3.44
N VAL A 78 8.77 3.26 3.61
CA VAL A 78 9.26 4.64 3.66
C VAL A 78 8.73 5.27 4.95
N GLY A 79 9.56 5.29 5.99
CA GLY A 79 9.10 5.65 7.34
C GLY A 79 8.01 4.68 7.83
N GLY A 80 6.86 5.22 8.21
CA GLY A 80 5.66 4.44 8.57
C GLY A 80 4.73 4.09 7.41
N THR A 81 5.13 4.32 6.16
CA THR A 81 4.27 4.08 4.99
C THR A 81 4.79 2.89 4.18
N MET A 82 3.90 1.96 3.82
CA MET A 82 4.19 0.84 2.93
C MET A 82 3.79 1.20 1.50
N ILE A 83 4.69 0.99 0.55
CA ILE A 83 4.56 1.39 -0.85
C ILE A 83 4.53 0.15 -1.75
N ILE A 84 3.64 0.18 -2.74
CA ILE A 84 3.56 -0.81 -3.82
C ILE A 84 3.51 -0.13 -5.19
N ALA A 85 4.19 -0.75 -6.15
CA ALA A 85 4.20 -0.37 -7.56
C ALA A 85 4.51 -1.63 -8.40
N PRO A 86 3.55 -2.58 -8.50
CA PRO A 86 3.69 -3.76 -9.33
C PRO A 86 3.82 -3.45 -10.82
#